data_AF-A0A369B2E4-F1
#
_entry.id   AF-A0A369B2E4-F1
#
_cell.length_a   1.000
_cell.length_b   1.000
_cell.length_c   1.000
_cell.angle_alpha   90.00
_cell.angle_beta   90.00
_cell.angle_gamma   90.00
#
_symmetry.space_group_name_H-M   'P 1'
#
loop_
_entity.id
_entity.type
_entity.pdbx_description
1 polymer ?
#
loop_
_entity_poly.entity_id
_entity_poly.type
_entity_poly.pdbx_seq_one_letter_code
_entity_poly.pdbx_strand_id
1 'polypeptide(L)' 'MEQLKKYTLEVSLVTLGLALFVIGLFFGAQVIVFNLDGFYFFIAGLLLMIYGVGTIISKVREEKKTNKKESD' A
#
# COMPACT_ATOMS: atom_id res chain seq x y z
N MET A 1 16.68 -7.20 13.10
CA MET A 1 15.84 -6.03 13.42
C MET A 1 15.98 -4.89 12.39
N GLU A 2 17.06 -4.79 11.60
CA GLU A 2 17.24 -3.71 10.60
C GLU A 2 16.35 -3.81 9.36
N GLN A 3 16.08 -5.02 8.87
CA GLN A 3 15.20 -5.22 7.72
C GLN A 3 13.75 -4.80 7.99
N LEU A 4 13.24 -5.00 9.22
CA LEU A 4 11.89 -4.54 9.59
C LEU A 4 11.77 -3.01 9.52
N LYS A 5 12.79 -2.27 9.99
CA LYS A 5 12.85 -0.80 9.87
C LYS A 5 12.85 -0.34 8.41
N LYS A 6 13.47 -1.12 7.52
CA LYS A 6 13.60 -0.80 6.09
C LYS A 6 12.27 -0.82 5.31
N TYR A 7 11.28 -1.55 5.84
CA TYR A 7 9.93 -1.67 5.26
C TYR A 7 8.82 -1.11 6.18
N THR A 8 9.16 -0.55 7.34
CA THR A 8 8.15 -0.09 8.32
C THR A 8 7.26 1.01 7.74
N LEU A 9 7.82 1.91 6.93
CA LEU A 9 7.05 2.97 6.26
C LEU A 9 6.09 2.41 5.23
N GLU A 10 6.52 1.48 4.40
CA GLU A 10 5.70 0.84 3.37
C GLU A 10 4.58 0.01 3.99
N VAL A 11 4.88 -0.76 5.04
CA VAL A 11 3.88 -1.54 5.77
C VAL A 11 2.86 -0.61 6.44
N SER A 12 3.31 0.52 6.99
CA SER A 12 2.42 1.53 7.56
C SER A 12 1.51 2.16 6.48
N LEU A 13 2.06 2.47 5.31
CA LEU A 13 1.31 2.98 4.14
C LEU A 13 0.26 1.97 3.65
N VAL A 14 0.60 0.69 3.56
CA VAL A 14 -0.35 -0.38 3.19
C VAL A 14 -1.44 -0.51 4.25
N THR A 15 -1.09 -0.43 5.53
CA THR A 15 -2.06 -0.50 6.65
C THR A 15 -3.02 0.68 6.65
N LEU A 16 -2.51 1.89 6.41
CA LEU A 16 -3.32 3.11 6.24
C LEU A 16 -4.23 3.02 5.01
N GLY A 17 -3.70 2.54 3.88
CA GLY A 17 -4.48 2.30 2.67
C GLY A 17 -5.60 1.29 2.89
N LEU A 18 -5.33 0.22 3.62
CA LEU A 18 -6.34 -0.79 3.98
C LEU A 18 -7.43 -0.20 4.87
N ALA A 19 -7.08 0.61 5.87
CA ALA A 19 -8.06 1.28 6.73
C ALA A 19 -8.98 2.21 5.91
N LEU A 20 -8.41 3.04 5.03
CA LEU A 20 -9.18 3.93 4.16
C LEU A 20 -10.06 3.16 3.17
N PHE A 21 -9.58 2.02 2.66
CA PHE A 21 -10.33 1.14 1.78
C PHE A 21 -11.53 0.51 2.48
N VAL A 22 -11.37 0.02 3.71
CA VAL A 22 -12.47 -0.55 4.52
C VAL A 22 -13.49 0.54 4.87
N ILE A 23 -13.04 1.75 5.23
CA ILE A 23 -13.91 2.90 5.46
C ILE A 23 -14.69 3.25 4.19
N GLY A 24 -14.01 3.37 3.04
CA GLY A 24 -14.63 3.64 1.75
C GLY A 24 -15.66 2.58 1.35
N LEU A 25 -15.39 1.29 1.61
CA LEU A 25 -16.35 0.20 1.39
C LEU A 25 -17.54 0.29 2.34
N PHE A 26 -17.34 0.57 3.62
CA PHE A 26 -18.42 0.65 4.61
C PHE A 26 -19.36 1.83 4.34
N PHE A 27 -18.81 3.01 4.02
CA PHE A 27 -19.59 4.18 3.65
C PHE A 27 -20.17 4.09 2.23
N GLY A 28 -19.47 3.46 1.29
CA GLY A 28 -19.96 3.18 -0.06
C GLY A 28 -21.09 2.14 -0.08
N ALA A 29 -21.03 1.13 0.80
CA ALA A 29 -22.07 0.12 0.93
C ALA A 29 -23.34 0.64 1.63
N GLN A 30 -23.22 1.70 2.45
CA GLN A 30 -24.36 2.30 3.13
C GLN A 30 -25.31 3.08 2.19
N VAL A 31 -24.93 3.35 0.94
CA VAL A 31 -25.78 4.15 0.06
C VAL A 31 -25.74 3.61 -1.37
N ILE A 32 -26.90 3.12 -1.84
CA ILE A 32 -27.23 2.81 -3.25
C ILE A 32 -27.18 4.08 -4.15
N VAL A 33 -26.72 5.20 -3.61
CA VAL A 33 -26.50 6.48 -4.28
C VAL A 33 -25.08 6.89 -3.94
N PHE A 34 -24.22 6.93 -4.95
CA PHE A 34 -22.80 7.32 -4.86
C PHE A 34 -22.58 8.53 -3.95
N ASN A 35 -22.26 8.30 -2.69
CA ASN A 35 -21.68 9.31 -1.83
C ASN A 35 -20.24 9.48 -2.32
N LEU A 36 -20.00 10.56 -3.08
CA LEU A 36 -18.71 10.87 -3.72
C LEU A 36 -17.54 10.74 -2.73
N ASP A 37 -17.75 11.12 -1.47
CA ASP A 37 -16.77 11.03 -0.40
C ASP A 37 -16.32 9.59 -0.12
N GLY A 38 -17.26 8.64 0.00
CA GLY A 38 -16.93 7.22 0.22
C GLY A 38 -16.15 6.61 -0.94
N PHE A 39 -16.47 7.01 -2.17
CA PHE A 39 -15.74 6.60 -3.37
C PHE A 39 -14.32 7.18 -3.42
N TYR A 40 -14.12 8.43 -3.00
CA TYR A 40 -12.78 9.02 -2.88
C TYR A 40 -11.93 8.29 -1.83
N PHE A 41 -12.48 7.95 -0.66
CA PHE A 41 -11.76 7.16 0.34
C PHE A 41 -11.41 5.76 -0.15
N PHE A 42 -12.31 5.11 -0.90
CA PHE A 42 -12.07 3.83 -1.54
C PHE A 42 -10.90 3.88 -2.54
N ILE A 43 -10.94 4.84 -3.48
CA ILE A 43 -9.90 5.02 -4.49
C ILE A 43 -8.57 5.41 -3.84
N ALA A 44 -8.57 6.31 -2.85
CA ALA A 44 -7.36 6.71 -2.13
C ALA A 44 -6.73 5.52 -1.39
N GLY A 45 -7.54 4.70 -0.71
CA GLY A 45 -7.07 3.50 -0.04
C GLY A 45 -6.44 2.49 -1.02
N LEU A 46 -7.08 2.30 -2.18
CA LEU A 46 -6.59 1.40 -3.23
C LEU A 46 -5.26 1.87 -3.81
N LEU A 47 -5.13 3.16 -4.12
CA LEU A 47 -3.89 3.76 -4.63
C LEU A 47 -2.74 3.66 -3.62
N LEU A 48 -3.00 3.93 -2.35
CA LEU A 48 -2.01 3.80 -1.27
C LEU A 48 -1.51 2.36 -1.11
N MET A 49 -2.40 1.38 -1.20
CA MET A 49 -2.01 -0.03 -1.15
C MET A 49 -1.14 -0.42 -2.35
N ILE A 50 -1.52 -0.03 -3.58
CA ILE A 50 -0.73 -0.31 -4.78
C ILE A 50 0.67 0.34 -4.67
N TYR A 51 0.74 1.59 -4.20
CA TYR A 51 2.00 2.29 -4.01
C TYR A 51 2.90 1.60 -2.97
N GLY A 52 2.34 1.24 -1.81
CA GLY A 52 3.09 0.56 -0.75
C GLY A 52 3.63 -0.80 -1.21
N VAL A 53 2.79 -1.63 -1.82
CA VAL A 53 3.20 -2.95 -2.37
C VAL A 53 4.22 -2.77 -3.50
N GLY A 54 4.00 -1.83 -4.42
CA GLY A 54 4.91 -1.54 -5.52
C GLY A 54 6.30 -1.13 -5.02
N THR A 55 6.36 -0.33 -3.96
CA THR A 55 7.62 0.12 -3.35
C THR A 55 8.36 -1.04 -2.67
N ILE A 56 7.64 -1.93 -1.97
CA ILE A 56 8.21 -3.16 -1.39
C ILE A 56 8.80 -4.04 -2.48
N ILE A 57 8.06 -4.30 -3.57
CA ILE A 57 8.53 -5.13 -4.69
C ILE A 57 9.77 -4.51 -5.33
N SER A 58 9.79 -3.20 -5.54
CA SER A 58 10.93 -2.50 -6.14
C SER A 58 12.18 -2.61 -5.26
N LYS A 59 12.04 -2.40 -3.94
CA LYS A 59 13.13 -2.58 -2.97
C LYS A 59 13.67 -4.02 -2.94
N VAL A 60 12.79 -5.02 -2.93
CA VAL A 60 13.19 -6.45 -2.98
C VAL A 60 13.92 -6.77 -4.29
N ARG A 61 13.51 -6.16 -5.40
CA ARG A 61 14.16 -6.35 -6.70
C ARG A 61 15.55 -5.71 -6.75
N GLU A 62 15.73 -4.54 -6.15
CA GLU A 62 17.03 -3.89 -6.03
C GLU A 62 18.00 -4.69 -5.17
N GLU A 63 17.56 -5.20 -4.02
CA GLU A 63 18.40 -6.03 -3.15
C GLU A 63 18.87 -7.31 -3.86
N LYS A 64 17.99 -7.96 -4.66
CA LYS A 64 18.37 -9.11 -5.48
C LYS A 64 19.36 -8.76 -6.59
N LYS A 65 19.31 -7.56 -7.16
CA LYS A 65 20.26 -7.10 -8.19
C LYS A 65 21.62 -6.77 -7.61
N THR A 66 21.68 -6.14 -6.44
CA THR A 66 22.93 -5.76 -5.78
C THR A 66 23.69 -7.00 -5.30
N ASN A 67 23.02 -7.95 -4.64
CA ASN A 67 23.65 -9.21 -4.22
C ASN A 67 24.19 -10.06 -5.39
N LYS A 68 23.62 -9.92 -6.60
CA LYS A 68 24.11 -10.64 -7.78
C LYS A 68 25.38 -9.99 -8.37
N LYS A 69 25.59 -8.70 -8.17
CA LYS A 69 26.79 -7.97 -8.62
C LYS A 69 27.98 -8.10 -7.67
N GLU A 70 27.75 -8.36 -6.39
CA GLU A 70 28.82 -8.63 -5.40
C GLU A 70 29.33 -10.07 -5.45
N SER A 71 28.66 -10.96 -6.18
CA SER A 71 28.98 -12.38 -6.30
C SER A 71 29.75 -12.73 -7.59
N ASP A 72 29.99 -11.76 -8.48
CA ASP A 72 30.80 -11.89 -9.72
C ASP A 72 32.13 -11.12 -9.54
#